data_AF-A0A1G2ZNP8-F1
#
_entry.id   AF-A0A1G2ZNP8-F1
#
_cell.length_a   1.000
_cell.length_b   1.000
_cell.length_c   1.000
_cell.angle_alpha   90.00
_cell.angle_beta   90.00
_cell.angle_gamma   90.00
#
_symmetry.space_group_name_H-M   'P 1'
#
loop_
_entity.id
_entity.type
_entity.pdbx_description
1 polymer ?
#
loop_
_entity_poly.entity_id
_entity_poly.type
_entity_poly.pdbx_seq_one_letter_code
_entity_poly.pdbx_strand_id
1 'polypeptide(L)'
;MKYININYGDFSCRVQEQNAEFLRKEILAVFDSILANGRVIKDVRVKRTIEYFINGRTFFIKIYKVSTFWDRIKRLFRRARGLRELANALAVQSRGIDALLPFAAGVGRGFSFTIIEKLVGWGVLDAIIKNSALAPAANPIRDFSGGEYDTDLDEMPATEGISNGAKNKIIHSYGRFARSVHEAGILQYDFNPTNVLCSVTNILFILTDFERVKFYGRLSQRQMLKGLAKINRVDYATRSQRLRFLKGYLSAGKTDERWDIRLVVDKILDFGRRQFQRDSDRLTRNCTSENRNFGRFSLGDWSGYYRKRRIDIVREGFTVAEIEVLLANGEYESKGFTLVDCNDIMGEWRLANVKARSGGRIPYAAVIGRRQEVASFGKGFIVYKKQ
;
A
#
# COMPACT_ATOMS: atom_id res chain seq x y z
N MET A 1 -20.23 5.82 20.84
CA MET A 1 -20.85 5.91 19.50
C MET A 1 -21.59 4.61 19.21
N LYS A 2 -22.88 4.66 18.87
CA LYS A 2 -23.73 3.48 18.67
C LYS A 2 -23.85 3.15 17.18
N TYR A 3 -23.73 1.86 16.84
CA TYR A 3 -23.97 1.34 15.48
C TYR A 3 -25.25 0.53 15.46
N ILE A 4 -26.15 0.83 14.53
CA ILE A 4 -27.39 0.10 14.31
C ILE A 4 -27.32 -0.72 13.03
N ASN A 5 -28.14 -1.78 12.95
CA ASN A 5 -28.33 -2.52 11.71
C ASN A 5 -29.45 -1.86 10.90
N ILE A 6 -29.21 -1.70 9.60
CA ILE A 6 -30.25 -1.31 8.65
C ILE A 6 -30.23 -2.26 7.46
N ASN A 7 -31.40 -2.49 6.87
CA ASN A 7 -31.54 -3.16 5.58
C ASN A 7 -32.06 -2.13 4.56
N TYR A 8 -31.57 -2.21 3.33
CA TYR A 8 -32.01 -1.36 2.21
C TYR A 8 -31.83 -2.12 0.90
N GLY A 9 -32.93 -2.51 0.25
CA GLY A 9 -32.90 -3.44 -0.88
C GLY A 9 -32.09 -4.70 -0.54
N ASP A 10 -31.09 -4.99 -1.36
CA ASP A 10 -30.21 -6.17 -1.20
C ASP A 10 -29.05 -5.97 -0.19
N PHE A 11 -29.02 -4.83 0.49
CA PHE A 11 -27.93 -4.47 1.40
C PHE A 11 -28.34 -4.64 2.86
N SER A 12 -27.49 -5.33 3.61
CA SER A 12 -27.51 -5.35 5.08
C SER A 12 -26.28 -4.63 5.61
N CYS A 13 -26.50 -3.58 6.38
CA CYS A 13 -25.49 -2.60 6.77
C CYS A 13 -25.46 -2.37 8.28
N ARG A 14 -24.26 -2.14 8.81
CA ARG A 14 -24.03 -1.51 10.11
C ARG A 14 -23.60 -0.07 9.88
N VAL A 15 -24.31 0.87 10.49
CA VAL A 15 -24.09 2.32 10.33
C VAL A 15 -24.12 2.99 11.69
N GLN A 16 -23.39 4.09 11.83
CA GLN A 16 -23.52 4.96 13.00
C GLN A 16 -24.96 5.48 13.09
N GLU A 17 -25.58 5.40 14.28
CA GLU A 17 -27.00 5.69 14.47
C GLU A 17 -27.41 7.06 13.93
N GLN A 18 -26.63 8.11 14.24
CA GLN A 18 -26.92 9.47 13.77
C GLN A 18 -26.80 9.65 12.24
N ASN A 19 -26.24 8.67 11.54
CA ASN A 19 -25.95 8.71 10.10
C ASN A 19 -26.84 7.76 9.28
N ALA A 20 -27.76 7.04 9.92
CA ALA A 20 -28.53 5.99 9.27
C ALA A 20 -29.46 6.52 8.17
N GLU A 21 -30.11 7.67 8.40
CA GLU A 21 -31.00 8.28 7.42
C GLU A 21 -30.24 8.82 6.21
N PHE A 22 -29.15 9.55 6.45
CA PHE A 22 -28.25 10.04 5.39
C PHE A 22 -27.72 8.88 4.54
N LEU A 23 -27.27 7.78 5.17
CA LEU A 23 -26.78 6.61 4.45
C LEU A 23 -27.86 6.05 3.49
N ARG A 24 -29.11 5.94 3.95
CA ARG A 24 -30.22 5.41 3.14
C ARG A 24 -30.53 6.31 1.95
N LYS A 25 -30.75 7.60 2.21
CA LYS A 25 -31.24 8.56 1.20
C LYS A 25 -30.16 8.99 0.21
N GLU A 26 -28.95 9.23 0.69
CA GLU A 26 -27.92 9.91 -0.11
C GLU A 26 -26.89 8.95 -0.72
N ILE A 27 -26.65 7.78 -0.12
CA ILE A 27 -25.61 6.86 -0.59
C ILE A 27 -26.21 5.55 -1.10
N LEU A 28 -27.06 4.88 -0.32
CA LEU A 28 -27.59 3.57 -0.73
C LEU A 28 -28.62 3.68 -1.86
N ALA A 29 -29.41 4.75 -1.91
CA ALA A 29 -30.37 5.00 -2.99
C ALA A 29 -29.71 5.15 -4.37
N VAL A 30 -28.49 5.69 -4.42
CA VAL A 30 -27.74 5.92 -5.67
C VAL A 30 -26.51 5.01 -5.79
N PHE A 31 -26.45 3.94 -4.99
CA PHE A 31 -25.23 3.13 -4.87
C PHE A 31 -24.78 2.53 -6.20
N ASP A 32 -25.72 2.10 -7.05
CA ASP A 32 -25.39 1.56 -8.38
C ASP A 32 -24.78 2.62 -9.31
N SER A 33 -25.27 3.84 -9.26
CA SER A 33 -24.69 4.97 -9.99
C SER A 33 -23.27 5.26 -9.51
N ILE A 34 -23.03 5.18 -8.19
CA ILE A 34 -21.68 5.31 -7.63
C ILE A 34 -20.76 4.18 -8.12
N LEU A 35 -21.25 2.93 -8.17
CA LEU A 35 -20.46 1.79 -8.66
C LEU A 35 -20.10 1.92 -10.15
N ALA A 36 -21.00 2.47 -10.96
CA ALA A 36 -20.80 2.66 -12.39
C ALA A 36 -19.90 3.86 -12.68
N ASN A 37 -20.21 5.02 -12.08
CA ASN A 37 -19.69 6.32 -12.52
C ASN A 37 -18.76 7.00 -11.50
N GLY A 38 -18.64 6.47 -10.29
CA GLY A 38 -17.81 7.08 -9.26
C GLY A 38 -16.32 7.07 -9.60
N ARG A 39 -15.60 8.10 -9.15
CA ARG A 39 -14.16 8.24 -9.39
C ARG A 39 -13.40 7.09 -8.74
N VAL A 40 -12.81 6.22 -9.56
CA VAL A 40 -12.07 5.06 -9.07
C VAL A 40 -10.67 5.47 -8.63
N ILE A 41 -10.43 5.46 -7.32
CA ILE A 41 -9.10 5.71 -6.75
C ILE A 41 -8.20 4.47 -6.90
N LYS A 42 -8.79 3.28 -6.79
CA LYS A 42 -8.04 2.03 -6.85
C LYS A 42 -8.93 0.90 -7.33
N ASP A 43 -8.50 0.15 -8.33
CA ASP A 43 -9.12 -1.14 -8.66
C ASP A 43 -8.06 -2.24 -8.71
N VAL A 44 -8.10 -3.12 -7.72
CA VAL A 44 -7.30 -4.34 -7.69
C VAL A 44 -8.21 -5.56 -7.64
N ARG A 45 -7.67 -6.73 -8.00
CA ARG A 45 -8.40 -8.01 -8.07
C ARG A 45 -9.33 -8.29 -6.88
N VAL A 46 -8.93 -7.89 -5.67
CA VAL A 46 -9.66 -8.19 -4.42
C VAL A 46 -10.45 -7.02 -3.86
N LYS A 47 -10.24 -5.79 -4.36
CA LYS A 47 -10.79 -4.57 -3.78
C LYS A 47 -10.87 -3.44 -4.81
N ARG A 48 -12.00 -2.74 -4.88
CA ARG A 48 -12.15 -1.45 -5.56
C ARG A 48 -12.38 -0.37 -4.52
N THR A 49 -11.77 0.80 -4.67
CA THR A 49 -12.01 1.98 -3.83
C THR A 49 -12.51 3.10 -4.74
N ILE A 50 -13.65 3.67 -4.39
CA ILE A 50 -14.31 4.76 -5.10
C ILE A 50 -14.33 5.98 -4.20
N GLU A 51 -13.99 7.15 -4.74
CA GLU A 51 -14.23 8.45 -4.12
C GLU A 51 -15.58 8.98 -4.58
N TYR A 52 -16.40 9.42 -3.63
CA TYR A 52 -17.73 9.95 -3.88
C TYR A 52 -17.94 11.24 -3.09
N PHE A 53 -18.39 12.29 -3.77
CA PHE A 53 -18.65 13.59 -3.17
C PHE A 53 -20.15 13.90 -3.22
N ILE A 54 -20.72 14.23 -2.08
CA ILE A 54 -22.14 14.59 -1.95
C ILE A 54 -22.34 15.52 -0.76
N ASN A 55 -23.15 16.56 -0.92
CA ASN A 55 -23.54 17.52 0.12
C ASN A 55 -22.32 18.08 0.89
N GLY A 56 -21.27 18.47 0.17
CA GLY A 56 -20.05 19.03 0.77
C GLY A 56 -19.13 18.00 1.45
N ARG A 57 -19.46 16.71 1.43
CA ARG A 57 -18.73 15.63 2.12
C ARG A 57 -18.10 14.69 1.11
N THR A 58 -16.87 14.28 1.37
CA THR A 58 -16.18 13.25 0.57
C THR A 58 -16.17 11.92 1.30
N PHE A 59 -16.51 10.85 0.58
CA PHE A 59 -16.52 9.48 1.07
C PHE A 59 -15.59 8.59 0.24
N PHE A 60 -14.90 7.68 0.91
CA PHE A 60 -14.19 6.57 0.30
C PHE A 60 -14.97 5.28 0.51
N ILE A 61 -15.42 4.67 -0.58
CA ILE A 61 -16.19 3.43 -0.58
C ILE A 61 -15.27 2.29 -1.01
N LYS A 62 -14.86 1.46 -0.05
CA LYS A 62 -14.04 0.26 -0.31
C LYS A 62 -14.96 -0.92 -0.55
N ILE A 63 -14.91 -1.50 -1.74
CA ILE A 63 -15.70 -2.65 -2.18
C ILE A 63 -14.80 -3.87 -2.24
N TYR A 64 -15.13 -4.90 -1.47
CA TYR A 64 -14.39 -6.15 -1.38
C TYR A 64 -15.01 -7.21 -2.29
N LYS A 65 -14.33 -7.48 -3.41
CA LYS A 65 -14.73 -8.47 -4.42
C LYS A 65 -14.60 -9.90 -3.87
N VAL A 66 -15.54 -10.78 -4.21
CA VAL A 66 -15.42 -12.22 -3.95
C VAL A 66 -14.79 -12.87 -5.16
N SER A 67 -13.48 -13.04 -5.09
CA SER A 67 -12.70 -13.43 -6.27
C SER A 67 -12.66 -14.93 -6.53
N THR A 68 -13.03 -15.77 -5.56
CA THR A 68 -12.87 -17.23 -5.67
C THR A 68 -14.01 -17.99 -4.99
N PHE A 69 -14.24 -19.22 -5.47
CA PHE A 69 -15.11 -20.20 -4.79
C PHE A 69 -14.69 -20.41 -3.32
N TRP A 70 -13.39 -20.47 -3.05
CA TRP A 70 -12.86 -20.56 -1.68
C TRP A 70 -13.18 -19.33 -0.82
N ASP A 71 -13.25 -18.13 -1.40
CA ASP A 71 -13.70 -16.96 -0.66
C ASP A 71 -15.19 -17.05 -0.29
N ARG A 72 -16.01 -17.69 -1.14
CA ARG A 72 -17.43 -17.97 -0.83
C ARG A 72 -17.56 -18.94 0.34
N ILE A 73 -16.83 -20.06 0.32
CA ILE A 73 -16.83 -21.02 1.44
C ILE A 73 -16.34 -20.36 2.73
N LYS A 74 -15.24 -19.60 2.68
CA LYS A 74 -14.69 -18.92 3.87
C LYS A 74 -15.69 -17.95 4.51
N ARG A 75 -16.65 -17.40 3.77
CA ARG A 75 -17.68 -16.51 4.32
C ARG A 75 -18.67 -17.22 5.24
N LEU A 76 -18.87 -18.53 5.08
CA LEU A 76 -19.70 -19.31 6.02
C LEU A 76 -19.11 -19.31 7.42
N PHE A 77 -17.77 -19.28 7.52
CA PHE A 77 -17.05 -19.33 8.81
C PHE A 77 -16.47 -17.99 9.24
N ARG A 78 -16.44 -16.98 8.36
CA ARG A 78 -15.79 -15.69 8.63
C ARG A 78 -16.68 -14.55 8.18
N ARG A 79 -16.86 -13.58 9.08
CA ARG A 79 -17.50 -12.29 8.76
C ARG A 79 -16.91 -11.68 7.49
N ALA A 80 -17.77 -11.05 6.71
CA ALA A 80 -17.37 -10.35 5.49
C ALA A 80 -16.29 -9.29 5.76
N ARG A 81 -15.43 -9.02 4.77
CA ARG A 81 -14.23 -8.17 4.97
C ARG A 81 -14.59 -6.77 5.49
N GLY A 82 -15.61 -6.13 4.90
CA GLY A 82 -16.04 -4.81 5.34
C GLY A 82 -16.51 -4.78 6.81
N LEU A 83 -17.33 -5.76 7.20
CA LEU A 83 -17.79 -5.89 8.59
C LEU A 83 -16.66 -6.21 9.57
N ARG A 84 -15.63 -6.96 9.15
CA ARG A 84 -14.43 -7.20 9.98
C ARG A 84 -13.61 -5.94 10.16
N GLU A 85 -13.45 -5.11 9.12
CA GLU A 85 -12.75 -3.84 9.22
C GLU A 85 -13.45 -2.92 10.23
N LEU A 86 -14.77 -2.79 10.17
CA LEU A 86 -15.54 -2.05 11.17
C LEU A 86 -15.36 -2.64 12.59
N ALA A 87 -15.50 -3.96 12.74
CA ALA A 87 -15.34 -4.60 14.04
C ALA A 87 -13.94 -4.39 14.62
N ASN A 88 -12.90 -4.44 13.78
CA ASN A 88 -11.52 -4.19 14.19
C ASN A 88 -11.30 -2.71 14.54
N ALA A 89 -11.87 -1.76 13.78
CA ALA A 89 -11.78 -0.33 14.09
C ALA A 89 -12.39 -0.02 15.47
N LEU A 90 -13.58 -0.55 15.76
CA LEU A 90 -14.23 -0.44 17.07
C LEU A 90 -13.39 -1.09 18.18
N ALA A 91 -12.79 -2.25 17.91
CA ALA A 91 -11.93 -2.94 18.86
C ALA A 91 -10.62 -2.18 19.14
N VAL A 92 -10.08 -1.44 18.17
CA VAL A 92 -8.95 -0.51 18.38
C VAL A 92 -9.40 0.66 19.26
N GLN A 93 -10.53 1.30 18.94
CA GLN A 93 -11.06 2.42 19.73
C GLN A 93 -11.37 2.02 21.17
N SER A 94 -11.95 0.83 21.40
CA SER A 94 -12.23 0.32 22.75
C SER A 94 -10.98 0.10 23.60
N ARG A 95 -9.79 0.10 22.99
CA ARG A 95 -8.49 0.00 23.68
C ARG A 95 -7.82 1.37 23.88
N GLY A 96 -8.55 2.46 23.68
CA GLY A 96 -8.06 3.83 23.88
C GLY A 96 -7.15 4.33 22.76
N ILE A 97 -7.17 3.71 21.58
CA ILE A 97 -6.41 4.18 20.41
C ILE A 97 -7.37 4.84 19.42
N ASP A 98 -7.06 6.08 19.05
CA ASP A 98 -7.81 6.81 18.04
C ASP A 98 -7.79 6.07 16.70
N ALA A 99 -8.99 5.78 16.20
CA ALA A 99 -9.23 4.92 15.04
C ALA A 99 -10.22 5.60 14.09
N LEU A 100 -9.94 5.53 12.79
CA LEU A 100 -10.87 6.02 11.78
C LEU A 100 -12.03 5.05 11.68
N LEU A 101 -13.14 5.39 12.32
CA LEU A 101 -14.33 4.57 12.30
C LEU A 101 -15.02 4.67 10.94
N PRO A 102 -15.35 3.54 10.29
CA PRO A 102 -16.18 3.57 9.09
C PRO A 102 -17.53 4.21 9.39
N PHE A 103 -17.96 5.12 8.51
CA PHE A 103 -19.31 5.68 8.50
C PHE A 103 -20.35 4.56 8.46
N ALA A 104 -20.11 3.57 7.60
CA ALA A 104 -20.90 2.35 7.51
C ALA A 104 -20.06 1.16 7.00
N ALA A 105 -20.54 -0.06 7.23
CA ALA A 105 -20.03 -1.26 6.59
C ALA A 105 -21.18 -2.23 6.31
N GLY A 106 -21.15 -2.89 5.16
CA GLY A 106 -22.28 -3.72 4.73
C GLY A 106 -21.90 -4.89 3.84
N VAL A 107 -22.91 -5.70 3.55
CA VAL A 107 -22.89 -6.81 2.62
C VAL A 107 -24.11 -6.73 1.72
N GLY A 108 -23.96 -7.09 0.46
CA GLY A 108 -25.06 -7.13 -0.50
C GLY A 108 -24.53 -7.50 -1.89
N ARG A 109 -25.41 -8.05 -2.73
CA ARG A 109 -25.13 -8.34 -4.16
C ARG A 109 -23.80 -9.06 -4.40
N GLY A 110 -23.47 -10.02 -3.53
CA GLY A 110 -22.27 -10.84 -3.64
C GLY A 110 -20.96 -10.19 -3.16
N PHE A 111 -20.93 -8.93 -2.74
CA PHE A 111 -19.73 -8.27 -2.20
C PHE A 111 -19.94 -7.77 -0.75
N SER A 112 -18.90 -7.19 -0.18
CA SER A 112 -18.99 -6.46 1.10
C SER A 112 -18.28 -5.13 0.96
N PHE A 113 -18.65 -4.13 1.74
CA PHE A 113 -18.07 -2.80 1.61
C PHE A 113 -17.89 -2.10 2.96
N THR A 114 -17.04 -1.07 2.97
CA THR A 114 -16.95 -0.06 4.01
C THR A 114 -17.01 1.33 3.40
N ILE A 115 -17.76 2.22 4.02
CA ILE A 115 -17.85 3.64 3.67
C ILE A 115 -17.10 4.39 4.76
N ILE A 116 -16.14 5.20 4.35
CA ILE A 116 -15.31 6.00 5.24
C ILE A 116 -15.46 7.45 4.82
N GLU A 117 -15.83 8.31 5.75
CA GLU A 117 -15.85 9.75 5.51
C GLU A 117 -14.43 10.32 5.59
N LYS A 118 -14.09 11.20 4.65
CA LYS A 118 -12.81 11.91 4.64
C LYS A 118 -12.82 12.98 5.73
N LEU A 119 -11.82 12.95 6.60
CA LEU A 119 -11.66 13.95 7.66
C LEU A 119 -10.98 15.21 7.10
N VAL A 120 -11.67 16.35 7.20
CA VAL A 120 -11.12 17.67 6.82
C VAL A 120 -10.01 18.08 7.80
N GLY A 121 -8.89 18.59 7.29
CA GLY A 121 -7.74 19.00 8.09
C GLY A 121 -6.81 17.86 8.55
N TRP A 122 -7.05 16.64 8.06
CA TRP A 122 -6.18 15.48 8.31
C TRP A 122 -5.43 15.08 7.04
N GLY A 123 -4.12 14.85 7.18
CA GLY A 123 -3.28 14.34 6.09
C GLY A 123 -2.76 12.94 6.38
N VAL A 124 -2.45 12.17 5.33
CA VAL A 124 -1.72 10.91 5.50
C VAL A 124 -0.31 11.23 5.99
N LEU A 125 0.09 10.60 7.10
CA LEU A 125 1.37 10.88 7.76
C LEU A 125 2.57 10.66 6.82
N ASP A 126 2.51 9.66 5.95
CA ASP A 126 3.50 9.43 4.90
C ASP A 126 3.74 10.65 4.02
N ALA A 127 2.66 11.26 3.51
CA ALA A 127 2.72 12.45 2.66
C ALA A 127 3.25 13.67 3.41
N ILE A 128 2.82 13.85 4.66
CA ILE A 128 3.30 14.92 5.55
C ILE A 128 4.81 14.81 5.81
N ILE A 129 5.34 13.60 6.01
CA ILE A 129 6.77 13.40 6.25
C ILE A 129 7.56 13.52 4.94
N LYS A 130 7.04 13.10 3.78
CA LYS A 130 7.73 13.26 2.49
C LYS A 130 7.83 14.73 2.10
N ASN A 131 6.71 15.44 2.16
CA ASN A 131 6.58 16.77 1.62
C ASN A 131 6.78 17.82 2.73
N SER A 132 8.01 18.31 2.89
CA SER A 132 8.27 19.51 3.72
C SER A 132 7.57 20.77 3.20
N ALA A 133 6.82 20.69 2.09
CA ALA A 133 6.07 21.79 1.47
C ALA A 133 4.54 21.65 1.54
N LEU A 134 3.98 20.58 2.12
CA LEU A 134 2.53 20.30 2.04
C LEU A 134 1.92 19.97 3.41
N ALA A 135 1.53 21.00 4.16
CA ALA A 135 0.38 20.90 5.05
C ALA A 135 -0.86 21.38 4.27
N PRO A 136 -1.94 20.60 4.16
CA PRO A 136 -3.13 21.09 3.47
C PRO A 136 -3.94 22.01 4.39
N ALA A 137 -4.09 23.29 4.01
CA ALA A 137 -5.44 23.84 3.98
C ALA A 137 -6.23 22.96 3.02
N ALA A 138 -7.42 22.52 3.42
CA ALA A 138 -8.20 21.47 2.77
C ALA A 138 -8.03 21.42 1.22
N ASN A 139 -7.24 20.46 0.71
CA ASN A 139 -7.31 20.03 -0.70
C ASN A 139 -6.66 18.65 -0.94
N PRO A 140 -7.07 17.93 -2.01
CA PRO A 140 -6.96 16.49 -2.12
C PRO A 140 -5.56 16.01 -2.48
N ILE A 141 -5.35 14.75 -2.12
CA ILE A 141 -4.28 13.87 -2.55
C ILE A 141 -3.94 14.12 -4.03
N ARG A 142 -2.71 14.54 -4.31
CA ARG A 142 -2.15 14.63 -5.66
C ARG A 142 -2.23 13.26 -6.34
N ASP A 143 -2.91 13.23 -7.47
CA ASP A 143 -2.99 12.14 -8.43
C ASP A 143 -1.68 12.07 -9.23
N PHE A 144 -1.20 10.84 -9.49
CA PHE A 144 -0.13 10.56 -10.44
C PHE A 144 -0.80 9.97 -11.70
N SER A 145 -1.34 10.84 -12.53
CA SER A 145 -1.68 10.50 -13.92
C SER A 145 -1.70 11.79 -14.72
N GLY A 146 -0.75 11.92 -15.65
CA GLY A 146 -0.74 12.99 -16.62
C GLY A 146 -2.03 12.98 -17.44
N GLY A 147 -2.75 14.09 -17.36
CA GLY A 147 -3.88 14.44 -18.18
C GLY A 147 -4.02 15.95 -18.01
N GLU A 148 -3.91 16.68 -19.11
CA GLU A 148 -4.12 18.12 -19.17
C GLU A 148 -5.52 18.44 -18.64
N TYR A 149 -5.60 19.39 -17.72
CA TYR A 149 -6.85 19.98 -17.29
C TYR A 149 -6.76 21.49 -17.40
N ASP A 150 -7.83 22.00 -18.00
CA ASP A 150 -8.21 23.37 -18.24
C ASP A 150 -8.16 24.20 -16.95
N THR A 151 -7.50 25.35 -17.03
CA THR A 151 -7.24 26.27 -15.92
C THR A 151 -8.35 27.31 -15.85
N ASP A 152 -9.23 27.18 -14.86
CA ASP A 152 -10.00 28.29 -14.29
C ASP A 152 -10.51 27.88 -12.90
N LEU A 153 -9.61 27.95 -11.90
CA LEU A 153 -9.97 27.97 -10.48
C LEU A 153 -9.08 29.00 -9.79
N ASP A 154 -9.72 30.10 -9.43
CA ASP A 154 -9.17 31.26 -8.74
C ASP A 154 -8.28 30.89 -7.54
N GLU A 155 -7.08 31.47 -7.57
CA GLU A 155 -6.17 31.83 -6.49
C GLU A 155 -6.37 31.13 -5.12
N MET A 156 -5.70 29.98 -4.93
CA MET A 156 -5.37 29.51 -3.58
C MET A 156 -3.98 30.03 -3.15
N PRO A 157 -3.83 30.60 -1.94
CA PRO A 157 -2.56 31.12 -1.47
C PRO A 157 -1.53 30.00 -1.31
N ALA A 158 -0.29 30.30 -1.72
CA ALA A 158 0.84 29.39 -1.71
C ALA A 158 1.02 28.70 -0.35
N THR A 159 1.06 27.37 -0.36
CA THR A 159 1.27 26.52 0.82
C THR A 159 2.64 26.76 1.43
N GLU A 160 2.69 27.33 2.64
CA GLU A 160 3.89 27.30 3.47
C GLU A 160 4.22 25.85 3.85
N GLY A 161 5.46 25.46 3.61
CA GLY A 161 5.94 24.15 3.98
C GLY A 161 6.00 23.93 5.49
N ILE A 162 5.81 22.67 5.91
CA ILE A 162 6.02 22.29 7.31
C ILE A 162 7.50 22.48 7.65
N SER A 163 7.78 23.37 8.60
CA SER A 163 9.14 23.59 9.08
C SER A 163 9.79 22.28 9.54
N ASN A 164 11.10 22.18 9.38
CA ASN A 164 11.86 21.01 9.86
C ASN A 164 11.64 20.76 11.36
N GLY A 165 11.47 21.81 12.16
CA GLY A 165 11.14 21.71 13.59
C GLY A 165 9.80 21.01 13.84
N ALA A 166 8.74 21.42 13.15
CA ALA A 166 7.42 20.81 13.24
C ALA A 166 7.45 19.34 12.76
N LYS A 167 8.10 19.06 11.64
CA LYS A 167 8.32 17.70 11.13
C LYS A 167 9.02 16.80 12.13
N ASN A 168 10.05 17.32 12.79
CA ASN A 168 10.78 16.59 13.82
C ASN A 168 9.89 16.24 15.02
N LYS A 169 9.06 17.19 15.47
CA LYS A 169 8.07 16.96 16.54
C LYS A 169 7.05 15.89 16.12
N ILE A 170 6.51 15.95 14.91
CA ILE A 170 5.57 14.95 14.37
C ILE A 170 6.17 13.55 14.39
N ILE A 171 7.40 13.37 13.90
CA ILE A 171 8.08 12.06 13.86
C ILE A 171 8.30 11.51 15.27
N HIS A 172 8.67 12.37 16.22
CA HIS A 172 8.84 11.98 17.61
C HIS A 172 7.50 11.56 18.24
N SER A 173 6.44 12.36 18.06
CA SER A 173 5.10 12.04 18.56
C SER A 173 4.51 10.80 17.91
N TYR A 174 4.81 10.54 16.63
CA TYR A 174 4.43 9.30 15.97
C TYR A 174 5.10 8.08 16.61
N GLY A 175 6.35 8.22 17.06
CA GLY A 175 7.02 7.19 17.88
C GLY A 175 6.23 6.86 19.15
N ARG A 176 5.77 7.89 19.88
CA ARG A 176 4.96 7.74 21.09
C ARG A 176 3.60 7.08 20.79
N PHE A 177 2.94 7.50 19.72
CA PHE A 177 1.69 6.89 19.25
C PHE A 177 1.87 5.41 18.86
N ALA A 178 2.93 5.08 18.13
CA ALA A 178 3.25 3.69 17.82
C ALA A 178 3.46 2.83 19.07
N ARG A 179 4.06 3.40 20.13
CA ARG A 179 4.20 2.73 21.42
C ARG A 179 2.84 2.47 22.08
N SER A 180 1.95 3.47 22.13
CA SER A 180 0.62 3.28 22.73
C SER A 180 -0.20 2.22 22.00
N VAL A 181 -0.14 2.17 20.66
CA VAL A 181 -0.77 1.10 19.86
C VAL A 181 -0.25 -0.28 20.27
N HIS A 182 1.06 -0.44 20.42
CA HIS A 182 1.66 -1.73 20.82
C HIS A 182 1.36 -2.11 22.28
N GLU A 183 1.34 -1.14 23.19
CA GLU A 183 0.99 -1.36 24.61
C GLU A 183 -0.48 -1.74 24.79
N ALA A 184 -1.37 -1.20 23.93
CA ALA A 184 -2.76 -1.61 23.83
C ALA A 184 -2.95 -3.05 23.28
N GLY A 185 -1.86 -3.77 22.98
CA GLY A 185 -1.92 -5.14 22.48
C GLY A 185 -2.30 -5.24 21.00
N ILE A 186 -2.20 -4.14 20.24
CA ILE A 186 -2.62 -4.07 18.84
C ILE A 186 -1.42 -4.30 17.92
N LEU A 187 -1.50 -5.34 17.09
CA LEU A 187 -0.53 -5.60 16.04
C LEU A 187 -1.19 -5.49 14.67
N GLN A 188 -0.98 -4.37 14.00
CA GLN A 188 -1.39 -4.19 12.61
C GLN A 188 -0.30 -4.69 11.66
N TYR A 189 -0.66 -5.57 10.73
CA TYR A 189 0.32 -6.18 9.83
C TYR A 189 1.00 -5.14 8.93
N ASP A 190 0.27 -4.13 8.47
CA ASP A 190 0.79 -3.07 7.60
C ASP A 190 0.98 -1.76 8.38
N PHE A 191 1.41 -1.83 9.65
CA PHE A 191 1.64 -0.62 10.45
C PHE A 191 2.82 0.20 9.91
N ASN A 192 2.50 1.33 9.27
CA ASN A 192 3.44 2.26 8.65
C ASN A 192 2.76 3.65 8.52
N PRO A 193 3.51 4.71 8.16
CA PRO A 193 2.96 6.06 7.99
C PRO A 193 1.84 6.19 6.95
N THR A 194 1.66 5.25 6.01
CA THR A 194 0.58 5.31 5.01
C THR A 194 -0.78 4.93 5.61
N ASN A 195 -0.78 4.25 6.76
CA ASN A 195 -1.99 3.81 7.47
C ASN A 195 -2.25 4.63 8.74
N VAL A 196 -1.73 5.85 8.79
CA VAL A 196 -1.93 6.80 9.90
C VAL A 196 -2.28 8.16 9.33
N LEU A 197 -3.39 8.74 9.79
CA LEU A 197 -3.72 10.13 9.54
C LEU A 197 -3.11 11.00 10.64
N CYS A 198 -2.69 12.22 10.29
CA CYS A 198 -2.12 13.18 11.22
C CYS A 198 -2.79 14.54 11.04
N SER A 199 -3.22 15.14 12.15
CA SER A 199 -3.53 16.57 12.21
C SER A 199 -2.22 17.30 12.50
N VAL A 200 -1.76 18.15 11.57
CA VAL A 200 -0.47 18.87 11.71
C VAL A 200 -0.52 19.89 12.84
N THR A 201 -1.66 20.60 12.98
CA THR A 201 -1.87 21.65 13.98
C THR A 201 -1.76 21.10 15.41
N ASN A 202 -2.42 19.97 15.68
CA ASN A 202 -2.51 19.42 17.04
C ASN A 202 -1.54 18.24 17.26
N ILE A 203 -0.85 17.78 16.23
CA ILE A 203 0.01 16.57 16.23
C ILE A 203 -0.75 15.37 16.83
N LEU A 204 -1.98 15.16 16.35
CA LEU A 204 -2.82 14.02 16.70
C LEU A 204 -2.78 12.97 15.60
N PHE A 205 -2.94 11.70 15.97
CA PHE A 205 -2.85 10.57 15.06
C PHE A 205 -4.12 9.73 15.10
N ILE A 206 -4.59 9.32 13.92
CA ILE A 206 -5.70 8.37 13.79
C ILE A 206 -5.21 7.16 13.00
N LEU A 207 -5.38 5.96 13.56
CA LEU A 207 -5.05 4.72 12.88
C LEU A 207 -6.09 4.42 11.79
N THR A 208 -5.65 3.90 10.64
CA THR A 208 -6.54 3.48 9.55
C THR A 208 -6.19 2.09 9.02
N ASP A 209 -7.01 1.56 8.11
CA ASP A 209 -6.86 0.25 7.47
C ASP A 209 -6.77 -0.93 8.45
N PHE A 210 -7.94 -1.34 8.95
CA PHE A 210 -8.05 -2.38 9.96
C PHE A 210 -8.22 -3.79 9.37
N GLU A 211 -7.94 -4.00 8.07
CA GLU A 211 -8.14 -5.30 7.41
C GLU A 211 -7.29 -6.43 8.03
N ARG A 212 -6.10 -6.09 8.52
CA ARG A 212 -5.07 -7.06 9.00
C ARG A 212 -4.56 -6.72 10.39
N VAL A 213 -5.48 -6.47 11.31
CA VAL A 213 -5.18 -6.25 12.73
C VAL A 213 -5.33 -7.54 13.52
N LYS A 214 -4.42 -7.75 14.46
CA LYS A 214 -4.51 -8.78 15.50
C LYS A 214 -4.47 -8.14 16.87
N PHE A 215 -5.24 -8.69 17.79
CA PHE A 215 -5.32 -8.23 19.16
C PHE A 215 -4.73 -9.27 20.11
N TYR A 216 -4.01 -8.80 21.11
CA TYR A 216 -3.41 -9.58 22.19
C TYR A 216 -3.70 -8.87 23.52
N GLY A 217 -3.54 -9.56 24.65
CA GLY A 217 -3.56 -8.90 25.96
C GLY A 217 -2.38 -7.95 26.12
N ARG A 218 -1.16 -8.44 25.83
CA ARG A 218 0.07 -7.65 25.73
C ARG A 218 0.90 -8.19 24.58
N LEU A 219 1.51 -7.29 23.78
CA LEU A 219 2.49 -7.72 22.80
C LEU A 219 3.80 -8.14 23.49
N SER A 220 4.34 -9.27 23.06
CA SER A 220 5.72 -9.64 23.41
C SER A 220 6.71 -8.63 22.82
N GLN A 221 7.87 -8.45 23.46
CA GLN A 221 8.95 -7.62 22.91
C GLN A 221 9.32 -8.03 21.47
N ARG A 222 9.30 -9.34 21.17
CA ARG A 222 9.54 -9.86 19.83
C ARG A 222 8.51 -9.37 18.80
N GLN A 223 7.23 -9.27 19.17
CA GLN A 223 6.18 -8.73 18.28
C GLN A 223 6.37 -7.22 18.08
N MET A 224 6.66 -6.48 19.15
CA MET A 224 6.94 -5.04 19.07
C MET A 224 8.14 -4.75 18.15
N LEU A 225 9.26 -5.47 18.33
CA LEU A 225 10.45 -5.35 17.48
C LEU A 225 10.17 -5.68 16.02
N LYS A 226 9.33 -6.68 15.73
CA LYS A 226 8.88 -6.96 14.36
C LYS A 226 8.04 -5.82 13.79
N GLY A 227 7.18 -5.19 14.59
CA GLY A 227 6.43 -3.99 14.20
C GLY A 227 7.37 -2.83 13.88
N LEU A 228 8.32 -2.53 14.77
CA LEU A 228 9.34 -1.49 14.57
C LEU A 228 10.19 -1.75 13.32
N ALA A 229 10.58 -3.00 13.07
CA ALA A 229 11.31 -3.38 11.86
C ALA A 229 10.52 -3.12 10.58
N LYS A 230 9.18 -3.22 10.59
CA LYS A 230 8.35 -2.85 9.44
C LYS A 230 8.29 -1.35 9.23
N ILE A 231 8.13 -0.55 10.29
CA ILE A 231 8.17 0.91 10.20
C ILE A 231 9.54 1.38 9.69
N ASN A 232 10.62 0.74 10.12
CA ASN A 232 11.98 0.99 9.65
C ASN A 232 12.22 0.57 8.18
N ARG A 233 11.22 0.14 7.42
CA ARG A 233 11.36 -0.13 5.98
C ARG A 233 10.85 0.99 5.08
N VAL A 234 10.33 2.06 5.67
CA VAL A 234 9.99 3.29 4.96
C VAL A 234 11.26 3.82 4.29
N ASP A 235 11.28 3.92 2.96
CA ASP A 235 12.47 4.15 2.14
C ASP A 235 12.99 5.59 2.19
N TYR A 236 12.09 6.57 2.19
CA TYR A 236 12.44 8.00 2.21
C TYR A 236 12.91 8.52 3.59
N ALA A 237 12.80 7.71 4.65
CA ALA A 237 13.15 8.16 6.00
C ALA A 237 14.68 8.19 6.22
N THR A 238 15.22 9.35 6.60
CA THR A 238 16.65 9.49 6.90
C THR A 238 17.02 8.79 8.21
N ARG A 239 18.32 8.51 8.43
CA ARG A 239 18.82 7.93 9.68
C ARG A 239 18.39 8.75 10.91
N SER A 240 18.49 10.08 10.83
CA SER A 240 18.10 10.99 11.91
C SER A 240 16.59 10.93 12.20
N GLN A 241 15.76 10.81 11.18
CA GLN A 241 14.30 10.67 11.34
C GLN A 241 13.95 9.32 12.00
N ARG A 242 14.59 8.22 11.58
CA ARG A 242 14.40 6.89 12.19
C ARG A 242 14.79 6.88 13.66
N LEU A 243 15.94 7.47 14.00
CA LEU A 243 16.38 7.60 15.39
C LEU A 243 15.43 8.49 16.21
N ARG A 244 14.90 9.56 15.63
CA ARG A 244 13.92 10.43 16.30
C ARG A 244 12.61 9.71 16.59
N PHE A 245 12.11 8.93 15.63
CA PHE A 245 10.96 8.05 15.84
C PHE A 245 11.24 7.05 16.98
N LEU A 246 12.40 6.39 16.96
CA LEU A 246 12.76 5.41 17.97
C LEU A 246 12.87 6.04 19.37
N LYS A 247 13.46 7.24 19.49
CA LYS A 247 13.50 7.99 20.75
C LYS A 247 12.09 8.28 21.27
N GLY A 248 11.18 8.72 20.40
CA GLY A 248 9.77 8.90 20.73
C GLY A 248 9.12 7.62 21.24
N TYR A 249 9.35 6.50 20.55
CA TYR A 249 8.81 5.20 20.92
C TYR A 249 9.32 4.70 22.28
N LEU A 250 10.63 4.81 22.54
CA LEU A 250 11.24 4.35 23.79
C LEU A 250 10.86 5.24 24.99
N SER A 251 10.75 6.56 24.79
CA SER A 251 10.36 7.51 25.85
C SER A 251 8.88 7.44 26.26
N ALA A 252 8.05 6.69 25.53
CA ALA A 252 6.65 6.46 25.86
C ALA A 252 6.42 5.14 26.60
N GLY A 253 7.47 4.33 26.81
CA GLY A 253 7.36 3.10 27.59
C GLY A 253 7.17 3.37 29.08
N LYS A 254 6.73 2.35 29.82
CA LYS A 254 6.69 2.37 31.29
C LYS A 254 8.10 2.63 31.85
N THR A 255 8.19 3.40 32.93
CA THR A 255 9.43 3.86 33.57
C THR A 255 10.44 2.75 33.90
N ASP A 256 9.93 1.55 34.18
CA ASP A 256 10.77 0.43 34.62
C ASP A 256 11.33 -0.38 33.45
N GLU A 257 10.86 -0.15 32.22
CA GLU A 257 11.38 -0.79 31.02
C GLU A 257 12.66 -0.08 30.54
N ARG A 258 13.82 -0.55 31.01
CA ARG A 258 15.11 -0.11 30.45
C ARG A 258 15.40 -0.85 29.15
N TRP A 259 15.18 -0.17 28.03
CA TRP A 259 15.57 -0.64 26.70
C TRP A 259 17.01 -0.18 26.40
N ASP A 260 17.93 -1.11 26.18
CA ASP A 260 19.22 -0.77 25.56
C ASP A 260 18.98 -0.41 24.10
N ILE A 261 19.11 0.88 23.77
CA ILE A 261 18.87 1.40 22.43
C ILE A 261 19.73 0.71 21.36
N ARG A 262 20.98 0.33 21.67
CA ARG A 262 21.88 -0.33 20.71
C ARG A 262 21.34 -1.71 20.37
N LEU A 263 21.06 -2.51 21.40
CA LEU A 263 20.48 -3.85 21.23
C LEU A 263 19.14 -3.82 20.46
N VAL A 264 18.34 -2.78 20.68
CA VAL A 264 17.05 -2.60 20.01
C VAL A 264 17.24 -2.27 18.54
N VAL A 265 18.14 -1.35 18.23
CA VAL A 265 18.52 -1.04 16.84
C VAL A 265 19.05 -2.29 16.14
N ASP A 266 19.93 -3.05 16.76
CA ASP A 266 20.49 -4.27 16.18
C ASP A 266 19.41 -5.31 15.86
N LYS A 267 18.46 -5.51 16.78
CA LYS A 267 17.32 -6.41 16.57
C LYS A 267 16.39 -5.91 15.46
N ILE A 268 16.12 -4.61 15.38
CA ILE A 268 15.32 -4.01 14.31
C ILE A 268 15.99 -4.24 12.95
N LEU A 269 17.29 -4.00 12.86
CA LEU A 269 18.07 -4.21 11.64
C LEU A 269 18.15 -5.68 11.26
N ASP A 270 18.35 -6.58 12.21
CA ASP A 270 18.35 -8.03 11.99
C ASP A 270 16.98 -8.54 11.48
N PHE A 271 15.88 -8.12 12.10
CA PHE A 271 14.54 -8.41 11.57
C PHE A 271 14.34 -7.85 10.16
N GLY A 272 14.82 -6.64 9.90
CA GLY A 272 14.81 -6.02 8.57
C GLY A 272 15.56 -6.86 7.55
N ARG A 273 16.79 -7.28 7.84
CA ARG A 273 17.63 -8.13 6.98
C ARG A 273 16.96 -9.47 6.68
N ARG A 274 16.47 -10.17 7.71
CA ARG A 274 15.76 -11.45 7.52
C ARG A 274 14.50 -11.31 6.68
N GLN A 275 13.76 -10.22 6.86
CA GLN A 275 12.58 -9.98 6.04
C GLN A 275 12.96 -9.63 4.60
N PHE A 276 14.00 -8.83 4.39
CA PHE A 276 14.54 -8.55 3.06
C PHE A 276 15.00 -9.83 2.37
N GLN A 277 15.72 -10.72 3.06
CA GLN A 277 16.14 -12.00 2.51
C GLN A 277 14.93 -12.84 2.06
N ARG A 278 13.92 -13.02 2.91
CA ARG A 278 12.70 -13.76 2.55
C ARG A 278 11.96 -13.15 1.37
N ASP A 279 11.94 -11.83 1.31
CA ASP A 279 11.33 -11.04 0.24
C ASP A 279 12.10 -11.24 -1.08
N SER A 280 13.44 -11.32 -1.02
CA SER A 280 14.33 -11.64 -2.14
C SER A 280 14.16 -13.10 -2.58
N ASP A 281 14.17 -14.07 -1.66
CA ASP A 281 13.96 -15.49 -1.97
C ASP A 281 12.59 -15.73 -2.63
N ARG A 282 11.56 -15.01 -2.15
CA ARG A 282 10.24 -15.03 -2.78
C ARG A 282 10.28 -14.44 -4.18
N LEU A 283 11.00 -13.33 -4.38
CA LEU A 283 11.13 -12.72 -5.70
C LEU A 283 11.87 -13.63 -6.67
N THR A 284 12.99 -14.24 -6.26
CA THR A 284 13.77 -15.20 -7.04
C THR A 284 12.92 -16.37 -7.53
N ARG A 285 12.05 -16.90 -6.66
CA ARG A 285 11.09 -17.95 -7.04
C ARG A 285 9.99 -17.43 -7.97
N ASN A 286 9.47 -16.24 -7.71
CA ASN A 286 8.37 -15.67 -8.51
C ASN A 286 8.84 -15.16 -9.89
N CYS A 287 10.05 -14.64 -10.04
CA CYS A 287 10.51 -14.14 -11.34
C CYS A 287 10.77 -15.26 -12.35
N THR A 288 10.77 -16.52 -11.90
CA THR A 288 10.95 -17.71 -12.72
C THR A 288 9.67 -18.54 -12.82
N SER A 289 8.51 -18.00 -12.45
CA SER A 289 7.21 -18.66 -12.57
C SER A 289 6.17 -17.78 -13.23
N GLU A 290 5.20 -18.40 -13.90
CA GLU A 290 4.05 -17.71 -14.46
C GLU A 290 3.19 -17.16 -13.32
N ASN A 291 3.06 -15.84 -13.22
CA ASN A 291 2.24 -15.21 -12.19
C ASN A 291 1.74 -13.82 -12.59
N ARG A 292 1.27 -13.05 -11.60
CA ARG A 292 0.69 -11.72 -11.81
C ARG A 292 1.73 -10.67 -12.24
N ASN A 293 3.01 -10.86 -11.96
CA ASN A 293 4.07 -9.89 -12.25
C ASN A 293 5.01 -10.36 -13.35
N PHE A 294 5.10 -11.68 -13.55
CA PHE A 294 6.02 -12.29 -14.48
C PHE A 294 5.29 -13.23 -15.43
N GLY A 295 5.69 -13.21 -16.68
CA GLY A 295 5.23 -14.15 -17.70
C GLY A 295 6.40 -14.97 -18.25
N ARG A 296 6.04 -16.06 -18.90
CA ARG A 296 6.93 -16.89 -19.72
C ARG A 296 6.58 -16.72 -21.19
N PHE A 297 7.57 -16.83 -22.07
CA PHE A 297 7.35 -16.82 -23.51
C PHE A 297 8.20 -17.89 -24.20
N SER A 298 7.75 -18.28 -25.39
CA SER A 298 8.42 -19.19 -26.32
C SER A 298 8.08 -18.73 -27.73
N LEU A 299 9.06 -18.19 -28.45
CA LEU A 299 8.89 -17.56 -29.77
C LEU A 299 10.04 -18.03 -30.68
N GLY A 300 9.76 -18.96 -31.59
CA GLY A 300 10.78 -19.57 -32.45
C GLY A 300 11.92 -20.22 -31.64
N ASP A 301 13.15 -19.78 -31.92
CA ASP A 301 14.36 -20.23 -31.23
C ASP A 301 14.59 -19.54 -29.88
N TRP A 302 13.69 -18.65 -29.46
CA TRP A 302 13.81 -17.90 -28.22
C TRP A 302 12.79 -18.36 -27.18
N SER A 303 13.21 -18.37 -25.93
CA SER A 303 12.33 -18.56 -24.79
C SER A 303 12.81 -17.76 -23.59
N GLY A 304 11.97 -17.57 -22.59
CA GLY A 304 12.41 -16.86 -21.41
C GLY A 304 11.32 -16.34 -20.51
N TYR A 305 11.68 -15.30 -19.76
CA TYR A 305 10.85 -14.69 -18.74
C TYR A 305 10.77 -13.19 -18.96
N TYR A 306 9.65 -12.59 -18.60
CA TYR A 306 9.48 -11.15 -18.72
C TYR A 306 8.63 -10.58 -17.59
N ARG A 307 8.81 -9.30 -17.30
CA ARG A 307 7.91 -8.53 -16.45
C ARG A 307 6.67 -8.16 -17.24
N LYS A 308 5.50 -8.59 -16.75
CA LYS A 308 4.22 -8.20 -17.34
C LYS A 308 3.95 -6.73 -17.09
N ARG A 309 3.43 -6.04 -18.10
CA ARG A 309 2.82 -4.72 -17.92
C ARG A 309 1.67 -4.80 -16.92
N ARG A 310 1.60 -3.85 -15.99
CA ARG A 310 0.55 -3.81 -14.97
C ARG A 310 -0.07 -2.43 -14.88
N ILE A 311 -1.27 -2.32 -15.46
CA ILE A 311 -2.07 -1.09 -15.47
C ILE A 311 -2.46 -0.67 -14.05
N ASP A 312 -2.80 -1.64 -13.18
CA ASP A 312 -3.28 -1.36 -11.81
C ASP A 312 -2.24 -0.77 -10.85
N ILE A 313 -0.96 -0.77 -11.25
CA ILE A 313 0.14 -0.19 -10.46
C ILE A 313 1.05 0.69 -11.33
N VAL A 314 0.56 1.12 -12.51
CA VAL A 314 1.31 1.91 -13.51
C VAL A 314 2.75 1.41 -13.65
N ARG A 315 2.91 0.10 -13.78
CA ARG A 315 4.23 -0.51 -13.84
C ARG A 315 4.54 -0.89 -15.27
N GLU A 316 5.62 -0.32 -15.77
CA GLU A 316 6.18 -0.67 -17.07
C GLU A 316 6.53 -2.16 -17.13
N GLY A 317 6.40 -2.71 -18.32
CA GLY A 317 6.60 -4.12 -18.61
C GLY A 317 6.20 -4.41 -20.05
N PHE A 318 6.37 -5.67 -20.45
CA PHE A 318 6.07 -6.14 -21.79
C PHE A 318 4.74 -6.89 -21.86
N THR A 319 4.16 -6.90 -23.06
CA THR A 319 3.26 -7.95 -23.56
C THR A 319 4.08 -9.01 -24.33
N VAL A 320 3.47 -10.15 -24.66
CA VAL A 320 4.16 -11.17 -25.49
C VAL A 320 4.46 -10.60 -26.89
N ALA A 321 3.50 -9.88 -27.49
CA ALA A 321 3.68 -9.24 -28.79
C ALA A 321 4.83 -8.22 -28.80
N GLU A 322 5.01 -7.46 -27.71
CA GLU A 322 6.15 -6.53 -27.62
C GLU A 322 7.50 -7.23 -27.54
N ILE A 323 7.55 -8.43 -26.93
CA ILE A 323 8.76 -9.26 -26.94
C ILE A 323 9.01 -9.81 -28.33
N GLU A 324 7.98 -10.27 -29.02
CA GLU A 324 8.08 -10.75 -30.40
C GLU A 324 8.64 -9.68 -31.32
N VAL A 325 8.09 -8.46 -31.26
CA VAL A 325 8.61 -7.32 -32.04
C VAL A 325 10.05 -6.97 -31.64
N LEU A 326 10.38 -7.05 -30.35
CA LEU A 326 11.75 -6.80 -29.86
C LEU A 326 12.75 -7.82 -30.41
N LEU A 327 12.35 -9.10 -30.55
CA LEU A 327 13.19 -10.18 -31.04
C LEU A 327 13.25 -10.25 -32.58
N ALA A 328 12.18 -9.89 -33.28
CA ALA A 328 12.08 -9.99 -34.74
C ALA A 328 12.91 -8.91 -35.46
N ASN A 329 12.89 -7.67 -34.98
CA ASN A 329 13.45 -6.54 -35.73
C ASN A 329 14.89 -6.19 -35.33
N GLY A 330 15.42 -6.72 -34.23
CA GLY A 330 16.72 -6.28 -33.68
C GLY A 330 16.75 -4.81 -33.23
N GLU A 331 15.63 -4.09 -33.30
CA GLU A 331 15.46 -2.65 -33.02
C GLU A 331 15.37 -2.33 -31.52
N TYR A 332 16.07 -3.06 -30.66
CA TYR A 332 15.99 -2.82 -29.21
C TYR A 332 16.61 -1.47 -28.82
N GLU A 333 17.65 -1.01 -29.51
CA GLU A 333 18.33 0.25 -29.18
C GLU A 333 17.50 1.49 -29.51
N SER A 334 16.82 1.49 -30.66
CA SER A 334 15.95 2.58 -31.11
C SER A 334 14.70 2.70 -30.22
N LYS A 335 14.28 1.60 -29.61
CA LYS A 335 13.18 1.56 -28.62
C LYS A 335 13.62 1.86 -27.19
N GLY A 336 14.87 2.29 -27.01
CA GLY A 336 15.37 2.70 -25.70
C GLY A 336 15.66 1.53 -24.76
N PHE A 337 16.06 0.36 -25.28
CA PHE A 337 16.51 -0.78 -24.48
C PHE A 337 18.01 -1.04 -24.67
N THR A 338 18.63 -1.63 -23.65
CA THR A 338 19.99 -2.15 -23.68
C THR A 338 19.96 -3.64 -23.39
N LEU A 339 20.70 -4.41 -24.16
CA LEU A 339 20.92 -5.84 -23.93
C LEU A 339 22.22 -6.04 -23.16
N VAL A 340 22.19 -6.93 -22.18
CA VAL A 340 23.38 -7.37 -21.45
C VAL A 340 23.53 -8.87 -21.67
N ASP A 341 24.55 -9.25 -22.42
CA ASP A 341 24.90 -10.65 -22.63
C ASP A 341 25.37 -11.29 -21.32
N CYS A 342 25.01 -12.54 -21.08
CA CYS A 342 25.33 -13.23 -19.84
C CYS A 342 25.37 -14.75 -20.02
N ASN A 343 26.39 -15.38 -19.41
CA ASN A 343 26.56 -16.84 -19.45
C ASN A 343 25.54 -17.57 -18.56
N ASP A 344 25.17 -17.01 -17.41
CA ASP A 344 24.12 -17.51 -16.52
C ASP A 344 22.92 -16.54 -16.50
N ILE A 345 22.09 -16.64 -17.54
CA ILE A 345 20.91 -15.78 -17.71
C ILE A 345 19.96 -15.90 -16.53
N MET A 346 19.79 -17.10 -15.96
CA MET A 346 18.83 -17.30 -14.88
C MET A 346 19.35 -16.76 -13.55
N GLY A 347 20.64 -16.92 -13.25
CA GLY A 347 21.31 -16.27 -12.13
C GLY A 347 21.22 -14.76 -12.22
N GLU A 348 21.60 -14.19 -13.37
CA GLU A 348 21.57 -12.75 -13.60
C GLU A 348 20.14 -12.18 -13.57
N TRP A 349 19.17 -12.86 -14.17
CA TRP A 349 17.76 -12.47 -14.10
C TRP A 349 17.27 -12.37 -12.65
N ARG A 350 17.58 -13.36 -11.81
CA ARG A 350 17.22 -13.37 -10.40
C ARG A 350 17.92 -12.25 -9.64
N LEU A 351 19.22 -12.09 -9.84
CA LEU A 351 20.05 -11.09 -9.20
C LEU A 351 19.60 -9.67 -9.56
N ALA A 352 19.36 -9.40 -10.85
CA ALA A 352 18.86 -8.12 -11.34
C ALA A 352 17.48 -7.79 -10.76
N ASN A 353 16.58 -8.78 -10.65
CA ASN A 353 15.30 -8.60 -10.01
C ASN A 353 15.42 -8.22 -8.53
N VAL A 354 16.36 -8.83 -7.80
CA VAL A 354 16.65 -8.48 -6.39
C VAL A 354 17.28 -7.09 -6.29
N LYS A 355 18.29 -6.77 -7.11
CA LYS A 355 18.93 -5.45 -7.17
C LYS A 355 17.93 -4.34 -7.46
N ALA A 356 16.98 -4.56 -8.36
CA ALA A 356 15.92 -3.61 -8.68
C ALA A 356 15.06 -3.21 -7.47
N ARG A 357 14.97 -4.04 -6.42
CA ARG A 357 14.26 -3.68 -5.18
C ARG A 357 15.02 -2.71 -4.28
N SER A 358 16.33 -2.60 -4.49
CA SER A 358 17.21 -1.72 -3.74
C SER A 358 17.63 -0.50 -4.57
N GLY A 359 16.83 -0.13 -5.58
CA GLY A 359 17.10 1.02 -6.47
C GLY A 359 17.97 0.70 -7.68
N GLY A 360 18.32 -0.57 -7.91
CA GLY A 360 19.03 -0.97 -9.14
C GLY A 360 18.16 -0.87 -10.40
N ARG A 361 18.80 -1.00 -11.57
CA ARG A 361 18.11 -1.03 -12.87
C ARG A 361 17.07 -2.16 -12.89
N ILE A 362 15.89 -1.88 -13.45
CA ILE A 362 14.80 -2.85 -13.54
C ILE A 362 15.03 -3.72 -14.79
N PRO A 363 15.20 -5.05 -14.64
CA PRO A 363 15.25 -5.94 -15.79
C PRO A 363 13.83 -6.20 -16.31
N TYR A 364 13.63 -6.12 -17.62
CA TYR A 364 12.32 -6.27 -18.27
C TYR A 364 12.11 -7.67 -18.82
N ALA A 365 13.14 -8.28 -19.40
CA ALA A 365 13.10 -9.65 -19.90
C ALA A 365 14.44 -10.36 -19.71
N ALA A 366 14.37 -11.68 -19.61
CA ALA A 366 15.49 -12.59 -19.75
C ALA A 366 15.18 -13.49 -20.94
N VAL A 367 16.03 -13.42 -21.96
CA VAL A 367 15.87 -14.10 -23.24
C VAL A 367 16.94 -15.17 -23.37
N ILE A 368 16.54 -16.38 -23.74
CA ILE A 368 17.38 -17.58 -23.82
C ILE A 368 17.25 -18.14 -25.23
N GLY A 369 18.37 -18.28 -25.94
CA GLY A 369 18.42 -18.91 -27.27
C GLY A 369 18.46 -20.43 -27.18
N ARG A 370 17.73 -21.13 -28.07
CA ARG A 370 17.69 -22.60 -28.15
C ARG A 370 18.82 -23.22 -28.97
N ARG A 371 19.44 -22.44 -29.88
CA ARG A 371 20.55 -22.89 -30.75
C ARG A 371 21.81 -22.07 -30.45
N GLN A 372 22.97 -22.73 -30.41
CA GLN A 372 24.27 -22.08 -30.20
C GLN A 372 24.74 -21.20 -31.37
N GLU A 373 24.03 -21.19 -32.50
CA GLU A 373 24.49 -20.61 -33.77
C GLU A 373 24.03 -19.16 -34.03
N VAL A 374 23.40 -18.48 -33.07
CA VAL A 374 23.14 -17.03 -33.23
C VAL A 374 24.45 -16.28 -32.96
N ALA A 375 25.29 -16.17 -33.98
CA ALA A 375 26.68 -15.74 -33.90
C ALA A 375 26.94 -14.34 -33.28
N SER A 376 25.91 -13.54 -33.04
CA SER A 376 26.00 -12.17 -32.51
C SER A 376 25.71 -12.02 -31.02
N PHE A 377 25.14 -13.03 -30.34
CA PHE A 377 24.86 -12.99 -28.90
C PHE A 377 25.19 -14.35 -28.28
N GLY A 378 25.67 -14.39 -27.04
CA GLY A 378 25.91 -15.62 -26.29
C GLY A 378 24.66 -16.49 -26.10
N LYS A 379 24.64 -17.38 -25.09
CA LYS A 379 23.49 -18.28 -24.82
C LYS A 379 22.17 -17.52 -24.55
N GLY A 380 22.21 -16.20 -24.35
CA GLY A 380 21.06 -15.30 -24.25
C GLY A 380 21.41 -14.01 -23.50
N PHE A 381 20.42 -13.17 -23.20
CA PHE A 381 20.64 -11.81 -22.69
C PHE A 381 19.54 -11.31 -21.76
N ILE A 382 19.87 -10.29 -20.95
CA ILE A 382 18.91 -9.54 -20.13
C ILE A 382 18.59 -8.19 -20.78
N VAL A 383 17.29 -7.87 -20.86
CA VAL A 383 16.79 -6.61 -21.42
C VAL A 383 16.56 -5.60 -20.30
N TYR A 384 17.15 -4.41 -20.42
CA TYR A 384 16.92 -3.26 -19.55
C TYR A 384 16.46 -2.05 -20.37
N LYS A 385 15.72 -1.12 -19.77
CA LYS A 385 15.48 0.21 -20.37
C LYS A 385 16.76 1.06 -20.25
N LYS A 386 17.04 1.90 -21.25
CA LYS A 386 18.03 2.99 -21.19
C LYS A 386 17.55 3.98 -20.13
N GLN A 387 18.48 4.44 -19.29
CA GLN A 387 18.19 5.40 -18.21
C GLN A 387 18.11 6.81 -18.77
#